data_AF-A0AAD7DCB7-F1
#
_entry.id   AF-A0AAD7DCB7-F1
#
_cell.length_a   1.000
_cell.length_b   1.000
_cell.length_c   1.000
_cell.angle_alpha   90.00
_cell.angle_beta   90.00
_cell.angle_gamma   90.00
#
_symmetry.space_group_name_H-M   'P 1'
#
loop_
_entity.id
_entity.type
_entity.pdbx_description
1 polymer ?
#
loop_
_entity_poly.entity_id
_entity_poly.type
_entity_poly.pdbx_seq_one_letter_code
_entity_poly.pdbx_strand_id
1 'polypeptide(L)'
;ERIRAVRSWRGGPARYDTIFVEQDGDLPGFCGLLTARVLLFFSFKHDHIEYPCALVTWLAAIGDPPCPDVGMWMVEPDVDNRGKRVMDIIHVDSILRGAHLIPIFSR
;
A
#
# COMPACT_ATOMS: atom_id res chain seq x y z
N GLU A 1 -15.22 -5.46 2.31
CA GLU A 1 -14.03 -4.89 3.00
C GLU A 1 -14.13 -3.36 3.01
N ARG A 2 -13.45 -2.64 3.91
CA ARG A 2 -13.38 -1.16 3.88
C ARG A 2 -11.98 -0.66 4.20
N ILE A 3 -11.36 0.02 3.23
CA ILE A 3 -10.06 0.68 3.33
C ILE A 3 -10.27 2.14 3.77
N ARG A 4 -9.43 2.64 4.67
CA ARG A 4 -9.56 3.98 5.27
C ARG A 4 -8.26 4.76 5.20
N ALA A 5 -8.40 6.05 4.94
CA ALA A 5 -7.36 7.06 5.12
C ALA A 5 -7.96 8.24 5.88
N VAL A 6 -7.78 8.28 7.20
CA VAL A 6 -8.38 9.27 8.09
C VAL A 6 -7.34 9.85 9.03
N ARG A 7 -7.29 11.18 9.15
CA ARG A 7 -6.31 11.90 9.98
C ARG A 7 -6.54 11.73 11.49
N SER A 8 -7.75 11.41 11.91
CA SER A 8 -8.09 11.04 13.29
C SER A 8 -9.17 9.96 13.27
N TRP A 9 -8.90 8.85 13.95
CA TRP A 9 -9.83 7.73 14.05
C TRP A 9 -10.39 7.62 15.46
N ARG A 10 -11.71 7.78 15.60
CA ARG A 10 -12.43 7.75 16.89
C ARG A 10 -11.85 8.74 17.93
N GLY A 11 -11.45 9.93 17.49
CA GLY A 11 -10.80 10.94 18.33
C GLY A 11 -9.33 10.63 18.68
N GLY A 12 -8.78 9.54 18.13
CA GLY A 12 -7.41 9.12 18.34
C GLY A 12 -6.49 9.41 17.15
N PRO A 13 -5.36 8.70 17.06
CA PRO A 13 -4.39 8.85 15.99
C PRO A 13 -4.96 8.62 14.59
N ALA A 14 -4.19 9.05 13.59
CA ALA A 14 -4.52 8.78 12.20
C ALA A 14 -4.57 7.27 11.92
N ARG A 15 -5.45 6.88 11.00
CA ARG A 15 -5.58 5.52 10.49
C ARG A 15 -5.43 5.54 8.98
N TYR A 16 -4.37 4.92 8.51
CA TYR A 16 -4.03 4.75 7.10
C TYR A 16 -3.86 3.26 6.84
N ASP A 17 -4.88 2.67 6.22
CA ASP A 17 -4.90 1.24 5.95
C ASP A 17 -3.87 0.89 4.86
N THR A 18 -3.31 -0.32 4.94
CA THR A 18 -2.37 -0.86 3.95
C THR A 18 -3.16 -1.67 2.93
N ILE A 19 -2.69 -1.74 1.70
CA ILE A 19 -3.37 -2.33 0.55
C ILE A 19 -2.40 -3.16 -0.30
N PHE A 20 -2.96 -4.13 -1.03
CA PHE A 20 -2.33 -4.72 -2.19
C PHE A 20 -2.82 -4.05 -3.46
N VAL A 21 -1.89 -3.76 -4.35
CA VAL A 21 -2.12 -3.17 -5.67
C VAL A 21 -1.67 -4.17 -6.73
N GLU A 22 -2.47 -4.36 -7.77
CA GLU A 22 -2.10 -5.23 -8.88
C GLU A 22 -0.89 -4.66 -9.64
N GLN A 23 0.09 -5.50 -9.94
CA GLN A 23 1.27 -5.17 -10.75
C GLN A 23 1.36 -6.03 -12.00
N ASP A 24 1.33 -7.35 -11.83
CA ASP A 24 1.43 -8.32 -12.90
C ASP A 24 0.55 -9.53 -12.59
N GLY A 25 -0.53 -9.67 -13.36
CA GLY A 25 -1.51 -10.75 -13.19
C GLY A 25 -1.00 -12.13 -13.62
N ASP A 26 0.13 -12.20 -14.34
CA ASP A 26 0.74 -13.46 -14.77
C ASP A 26 1.64 -14.07 -13.67
N LEU A 27 2.01 -13.28 -12.65
CA LEU A 27 2.82 -13.75 -11.53
C LEU A 27 1.96 -14.29 -10.38
N PRO A 28 2.37 -15.41 -9.74
CA PRO A 28 1.59 -16.02 -8.68
C PRO A 28 1.69 -15.24 -7.37
N GLY A 29 0.55 -15.09 -6.70
CA GLY A 29 0.47 -14.63 -5.32
C GLY A 29 1.05 -13.22 -5.14
N PHE A 30 1.90 -13.04 -4.12
CA PHE A 30 2.48 -11.73 -3.79
C PHE A 30 3.45 -11.22 -4.86
N CYS A 31 4.08 -12.09 -5.65
CA CYS A 31 5.04 -11.67 -6.68
C CYS A 31 4.39 -10.81 -7.77
N GLY A 32 3.08 -10.92 -7.98
CA GLY A 32 2.30 -10.08 -8.88
C GLY A 32 1.70 -8.83 -8.22
N LEU A 33 2.03 -8.55 -6.96
CA LEU A 33 1.41 -7.50 -6.15
C LEU A 33 2.44 -6.49 -5.64
N LEU A 34 2.04 -5.22 -5.63
CA LEU A 34 2.68 -4.16 -4.86
C LEU A 34 1.98 -3.98 -3.53
N THR A 35 2.71 -3.53 -2.52
CA THR A 35 2.16 -3.19 -1.20
C THR A 35 2.27 -1.69 -0.97
N ALA A 36 1.19 -1.06 -0.52
CA ALA A 36 1.17 0.38 -0.28
C ALA A 36 0.32 0.77 0.93
N ARG A 37 0.57 1.95 1.49
CA ARG A 37 -0.29 2.56 2.51
C ARG A 37 -1.03 3.75 1.92
N VAL A 38 -2.35 3.75 2.07
CA VAL A 38 -3.20 4.83 1.53
C VAL A 38 -3.20 6.02 2.47
N LEU A 39 -2.83 7.19 1.95
CA LEU A 39 -2.73 8.45 2.69
C LEU A 39 -3.92 9.36 2.47
N LEU A 40 -4.54 9.30 1.29
CA LEU A 40 -5.69 10.12 0.91
C LEU A 40 -6.45 9.44 -0.22
N PHE A 41 -7.78 9.51 -0.17
CA PHE A 41 -8.65 9.27 -1.33
C PHE A 41 -9.15 10.61 -1.86
N PHE A 42 -9.13 10.79 -3.17
CA PHE A 42 -9.63 11.99 -3.84
C PHE A 42 -10.10 11.63 -5.25
N SER A 43 -10.82 12.53 -5.91
CA SER A 43 -11.08 12.42 -7.35
C SER A 43 -10.76 13.74 -8.04
N PHE A 44 -10.43 13.67 -9.32
CA PHE A 44 -10.31 14.84 -10.18
C PHE A 44 -10.99 14.56 -11.52
N LYS A 45 -11.29 15.63 -12.26
CA LYS A 45 -11.89 15.54 -13.59
C LYS A 45 -10.89 15.93 -14.66
N HIS A 46 -10.82 15.13 -15.71
CA HIS A 46 -10.07 15.43 -16.93
C HIS A 46 -10.91 14.96 -18.12
N ASP A 47 -11.07 15.81 -19.13
CA ASP A 47 -11.89 15.54 -20.33
C ASP A 47 -13.29 14.98 -20.02
N HIS A 48 -13.96 15.60 -19.04
CA HIS A 48 -15.29 15.20 -18.54
C HIS A 48 -15.37 13.82 -17.87
N ILE A 49 -14.25 13.13 -17.70
CA ILE A 49 -14.14 11.86 -16.98
C ILE A 49 -13.70 12.14 -15.54
N GLU A 50 -14.37 11.53 -14.57
CA GLU A 50 -13.96 11.56 -13.17
C GLU A 50 -13.05 10.37 -12.86
N TYR A 51 -11.87 10.66 -12.31
CA TYR A 51 -10.86 9.67 -11.95
C TYR A 51 -10.81 9.54 -10.43
N PRO A 52 -11.37 8.46 -9.84
CA PRO A 52 -11.17 8.16 -8.44
C PRO A 52 -9.73 7.70 -8.20
N CYS A 53 -9.05 8.36 -7.27
CA CYS A 53 -7.64 8.19 -7.01
C CYS A 53 -7.33 7.99 -5.53
N ALA A 54 -6.18 7.35 -5.28
CA ALA A 54 -5.57 7.23 -3.98
C ALA A 54 -4.14 7.76 -4.04
N LEU A 55 -3.78 8.63 -3.09
CA LEU A 55 -2.39 8.95 -2.81
C LEU A 55 -1.82 7.89 -1.88
N VAL A 56 -0.74 7.26 -2.29
CA VAL A 56 -0.12 6.16 -1.54
C VAL A 56 1.34 6.44 -1.22
N THR A 57 1.88 5.69 -0.25
CA THR A 57 3.31 5.49 -0.07
C THR A 57 3.62 4.00 -0.17
N TRP A 58 4.68 3.67 -0.91
CA TRP A 58 5.03 2.29 -1.23
C TRP A 58 5.78 1.58 -0.10
N LEU A 59 5.65 0.25 -0.09
CA LEU A 59 6.37 -0.67 0.78
C LEU A 59 7.06 -1.69 -0.13
N ALA A 60 8.39 -1.70 -0.12
CA ALA A 60 9.20 -2.62 -0.91
C ALA A 60 9.34 -3.96 -0.19
N ALA A 61 9.33 -5.06 -0.94
CA ALA A 61 9.61 -6.39 -0.40
C ALA A 61 11.07 -6.49 0.06
N ILE A 62 11.28 -7.06 1.25
CA ILE A 62 12.62 -7.34 1.78
C ILE A 62 13.02 -8.74 1.36
N GLY A 63 13.83 -8.81 0.31
CA GLY A 63 14.30 -10.08 -0.25
C GLY A 63 13.20 -10.89 -0.95
N ASP A 64 13.59 -12.08 -1.39
CA ASP A 64 12.77 -13.11 -2.02
C ASP A 64 13.43 -14.45 -1.64
N PRO A 65 12.77 -15.42 -0.98
CA PRO A 65 11.32 -15.70 -0.81
C PRO A 65 10.70 -15.21 0.54
N PRO A 66 9.42 -15.55 0.89
CA PRO A 66 8.85 -15.24 2.20
C PRO A 66 9.73 -15.64 3.38
N CYS A 67 9.58 -14.96 4.51
CA CYS A 67 10.31 -15.30 5.73
C CYS A 67 10.05 -16.78 6.11
N PRO A 68 11.11 -17.59 6.29
CA PRO A 68 10.96 -19.03 6.54
C PRO A 68 10.28 -19.33 7.88
N ASP A 69 10.39 -18.44 8.87
CA ASP A 69 9.85 -18.66 10.21
C ASP A 69 8.35 -18.39 10.32
N VAL A 70 7.85 -17.37 9.62
CA VAL A 70 6.43 -16.94 9.68
C VAL A 70 5.65 -17.22 8.40
N GLY A 71 6.32 -17.56 7.30
CA GLY A 71 5.72 -17.78 5.99
C GLY A 71 5.11 -16.52 5.34
N MET A 72 5.46 -15.34 5.84
CA MET A 72 4.95 -14.05 5.37
C MET A 72 6.03 -13.27 4.63
N TRP A 73 5.61 -12.45 3.66
CA TRP A 73 6.47 -11.49 3.00
C TRP A 73 6.83 -10.36 3.95
N MET A 74 8.12 -10.06 4.03
CA MET A 74 8.61 -8.91 4.79
C MET A 74 8.63 -7.70 3.86
N VAL A 75 8.22 -6.55 4.38
CA VAL A 75 8.21 -5.29 3.62
C VAL A 75 8.75 -4.15 4.47
N GLU A 76 9.41 -3.20 3.82
CA GLU A 76 9.87 -1.96 4.45
C GLU A 76 9.39 -0.73 3.68
N PRO A 77 9.35 0.46 4.32
CA PRO A 77 9.10 1.71 3.62
C PRO A 77 10.03 1.87 2.41
N ASP A 78 9.44 2.04 1.23
CA ASP A 78 10.22 2.42 0.06
C ASP A 78 10.62 3.90 0.17
N VAL A 79 11.92 4.18 0.07
CA VAL A 79 12.50 5.51 0.28
C VAL A 79 13.44 5.89 -0.86
N ASP A 80 13.40 7.16 -1.25
CA ASP A 80 14.30 7.72 -2.24
C ASP A 80 15.73 7.91 -1.70
N ASN A 81 16.62 8.40 -2.56
CA ASN A 81 18.02 8.68 -2.20
C ASN A 81 18.21 9.75 -1.11
N ARG A 82 17.15 10.44 -0.68
CA ARG A 82 17.14 11.41 0.43
C ARG A 82 16.49 10.83 1.69
N GLY A 83 16.11 9.55 1.68
CA GLY A 83 15.43 8.88 2.78
C GLY A 83 13.96 9.30 2.92
N LYS A 84 13.37 9.93 1.90
CA LYS A 84 11.95 10.29 1.91
C LYS A 84 11.15 9.17 1.29
N ARG A 85 9.99 8.88 1.88
CA ARG A 85 9.03 7.91 1.36
C ARG A 85 8.67 8.19 -0.10
N VAL A 86 8.79 7.17 -0.94
CA VAL A 86 8.28 7.20 -2.32
C VAL A 86 6.75 7.21 -2.26
N MET A 87 6.15 8.09 -3.07
CA MET A 87 4.71 8.32 -3.11
C MET A 87 4.23 8.39 -4.54
N ASP A 88 2.99 7.94 -4.77
CA ASP A 88 2.37 7.96 -6.09
C ASP A 88 0.85 8.13 -6.00
N ILE A 89 0.24 8.52 -7.11
CA ILE A 89 -1.20 8.58 -7.30
C ILE A 89 -1.62 7.38 -8.14
N ILE A 90 -2.43 6.51 -7.56
CA ILE A 90 -2.98 5.35 -8.26
C ILE A 90 -4.48 5.52 -8.49
N HIS A 91 -5.00 4.87 -9.52
CA HIS A 91 -6.45 4.73 -9.70
C HIS A 91 -7.01 3.79 -8.62
N VAL A 92 -8.20 4.08 -8.09
CA VAL A 92 -8.78 3.23 -7.02
C VAL A 92 -9.02 1.80 -7.50
N ASP A 93 -9.29 1.59 -8.79
CA ASP A 93 -9.54 0.25 -9.35
C ASP A 93 -8.30 -0.64 -9.41
N SER A 94 -7.07 -0.08 -9.27
CA SER A 94 -5.87 -0.92 -9.16
C SER A 94 -5.70 -1.53 -7.77
N ILE A 95 -6.51 -1.11 -6.79
CA ILE A 95 -6.48 -1.63 -5.43
C ILE A 95 -7.21 -2.97 -5.40
N LEU A 96 -6.46 -4.06 -5.23
CA LEU A 96 -7.03 -5.39 -5.16
C LEU A 96 -7.81 -5.63 -3.86
N ARG A 97 -7.19 -5.31 -2.72
CA ARG A 97 -7.76 -5.49 -1.37
C ARG A 97 -6.93 -4.81 -0.29
N GLY A 98 -7.46 -4.75 0.93
CA GLY A 98 -6.70 -4.37 2.11
C GLY A 98 -5.65 -5.43 2.50
N ALA A 99 -4.54 -4.94 3.05
CA ALA A 99 -3.44 -5.72 3.59
C ALA A 99 -3.23 -5.38 5.07
N HIS A 100 -2.84 -6.38 5.85
CA HIS A 100 -2.49 -6.22 7.26
C HIS A 100 -0.99 -6.44 7.43
N LEU A 101 -0.32 -5.48 8.09
CA LEU A 101 1.06 -5.62 8.49
C LEU A 101 1.12 -6.10 9.93
N ILE A 102 1.99 -7.06 10.18
CA ILE A 102 2.38 -7.48 11.53
C ILE A 102 3.79 -6.91 11.76
N PRO A 103 4.06 -6.27 12.91
CA PRO A 103 5.40 -5.79 13.20
C PRO A 103 6.43 -6.93 13.22
N ILE A 104 7.61 -6.68 12.67
CA ILE A 104 8.75 -7.58 12.83
C ILE A 104 9.39 -7.26 14.19
N PHE A 105 9.34 -8.21 15.11
CA PHE A 105 9.93 -8.11 16.43
C PHE A 105 11.31 -8.80 16.45
N SER A 106 12.23 -8.42 15.57
CA SER A 106 13.63 -8.84 15.70
C SER A 106 14.27 -8.10 16.87
N ARG A 107 14.98 -8.84 17.73
CA ARG A 107 15.61 -8.36 18.96
C ARG A 107 17.04 -7.87 18.71
#